data_AF-E2ZHC3-F1
#
_entry.id   AF-E2ZHC3-F1
#
_cell.length_a   1.000
_cell.length_b   1.000
_cell.length_c   1.000
_cell.angle_alpha   90.00
_cell.angle_beta   90.00
_cell.angle_gamma   90.00
#
_symmetry.space_group_name_H-M   'P 1'
#
loop_
_entity.id
_entity.type
_entity.pdbx_description
1 polymer ?
#
loop_
_entity_poly.entity_id
_entity_poly.type
_entity_poly.pdbx_seq_one_letter_code
_entity_poly.pdbx_strand_id
1 'polypeptide(L)'
;MCRIDRRTFSKCIAFEDISYQLAQPETRTAIFEHLCDLYNYVDASIHVQLSFLNRKVDPVQYAKSFEIAPQGDDFDDIRAEYTAILQKQLASGNNGIVKTKYLTFTIEADSLKTARARLTRIGLDLLGYFKTMSCTAHVMDGQERLEVLHGIFHPDGEPFRFDWDWLAPSGLSTKDFVAPSSLCFGTAKTFGMGGKYGAVSFLQILAPELSDEMLADFLKTESGILVNLHVQAIDQTEAIKTIKRKITDLDAMKIQEQKKAVR
;
A
#
# COMPACT_ATOMS: atom_id res chain seq x y z
N MET A 1 6.17 2.37 -14.34
CA MET A 1 5.63 3.76 -14.32
C MET A 1 4.25 3.74 -14.92
N CYS A 2 3.25 4.33 -14.26
CA CYS A 2 1.88 4.42 -14.75
C CYS A 2 1.55 5.87 -15.11
N ARG A 3 0.85 6.07 -16.23
CA ARG A 3 0.26 7.35 -16.61
C ARG A 3 -1.20 7.36 -16.16
N ILE A 4 -1.54 8.23 -15.23
CA ILE A 4 -2.88 8.33 -14.65
C ILE A 4 -3.78 9.17 -15.56
N ASP A 5 -3.27 10.32 -15.99
CA ASP A 5 -3.93 11.22 -16.95
C ASP A 5 -2.90 11.88 -17.89
N ARG A 6 -3.23 13.01 -18.52
CA ARG A 6 -2.33 13.70 -19.46
C ARG A 6 -1.02 14.17 -18.82
N ARG A 7 -1.04 14.62 -17.56
CA ARG A 7 0.12 15.23 -16.87
C ARG A 7 0.50 14.50 -15.59
N THR A 8 -0.30 13.56 -15.11
CA THR A 8 -0.07 12.87 -13.85
C THR A 8 0.54 11.48 -14.05
N PHE A 9 1.62 11.19 -13.35
CA PHE A 9 2.38 9.94 -13.45
C PHE A 9 2.73 9.39 -12.08
N SER A 10 2.74 8.06 -11.94
CA SER A 10 3.10 7.39 -10.68
C SER A 10 4.11 6.26 -10.85
N LYS A 11 4.84 6.01 -9.76
CA LYS A 11 5.57 4.76 -9.50
C LYS A 11 5.14 4.22 -8.14
N CYS A 12 5.45 2.94 -7.92
CA CYS A 12 5.11 2.23 -6.71
C CYS A 12 6.35 1.48 -6.23
N ILE A 13 6.56 1.46 -4.93
CA ILE A 13 7.56 0.65 -4.24
C ILE A 13 6.82 -0.39 -3.41
N ALA A 14 7.17 -1.66 -3.54
CA ALA A 14 6.78 -2.69 -2.60
C ALA A 14 7.84 -2.77 -1.49
N PHE A 15 7.42 -2.95 -0.25
CA PHE A 15 8.34 -3.03 0.88
C PHE A 15 7.87 -4.05 1.94
N GLU A 16 8.82 -4.62 2.65
CA GLU A 16 8.60 -5.67 3.65
C GLU A 16 8.37 -5.12 5.06
N ASP A 17 7.95 -5.99 5.99
CA ASP A 17 7.89 -5.62 7.40
C ASP A 17 9.28 -5.56 8.03
N ILE A 18 9.39 -4.75 9.08
CA ILE A 18 10.56 -4.73 9.95
C ILE A 18 10.12 -5.08 11.37
N SER A 19 11.02 -5.65 12.17
CA SER A 19 10.72 -6.07 13.55
C SER A 19 10.68 -4.89 14.53
N TYR A 20 9.89 -3.85 14.23
CA TYR A 20 9.82 -2.60 14.99
C TYR A 20 9.38 -2.82 16.44
N GLN A 21 8.33 -3.60 16.68
CA GLN A 21 7.80 -3.83 18.03
C GLN A 21 8.76 -4.59 18.96
N LEU A 22 9.62 -5.44 18.39
CA LEU A 22 10.61 -6.24 19.12
C LEU A 22 11.97 -5.53 19.22
N ALA A 23 12.13 -4.39 18.55
CA ALA A 23 13.38 -3.65 18.54
C ALA A 23 13.62 -2.93 19.88
N GLN A 24 14.90 -2.79 20.23
CA GLN A 24 15.31 -2.03 21.42
C GLN A 24 14.81 -0.58 21.33
N PRO A 25 14.53 0.10 22.46
CA PRO A 25 14.01 1.47 22.48
C PRO A 25 14.79 2.44 21.58
N GLU A 26 16.12 2.39 21.60
CA GLU A 26 16.99 3.25 20.82
C GLU A 26 16.83 3.00 19.31
N THR A 27 16.69 1.72 18.93
CA THR A 27 16.44 1.32 17.55
C THR A 27 15.05 1.78 17.08
N ARG A 28 14.03 1.69 17.95
CA ARG A 28 12.68 2.19 17.63
C ARG A 28 12.70 3.69 17.37
N THR A 29 13.38 4.46 18.22
CA THR A 29 13.56 5.91 18.02
C THR A 29 14.26 6.21 16.70
N ALA A 30 15.36 5.51 16.39
CA ALA A 30 16.08 5.72 15.13
C ALA A 30 15.22 5.40 13.89
N ILE A 31 14.46 4.29 13.93
CA ILE A 31 13.52 3.95 12.84
C ILE A 31 12.46 5.05 12.68
N PHE A 32 11.92 5.57 13.79
CA PHE A 32 10.93 6.63 13.76
C PHE A 32 11.50 7.94 13.16
N GLU A 33 12.71 8.33 13.57
CA GLU A 33 13.41 9.50 13.00
C GLU A 33 13.63 9.36 11.49
N HIS A 34 14.07 8.18 11.02
CA HIS A 34 14.23 7.92 9.59
C HIS A 34 12.92 7.91 8.82
N LEU A 35 11.82 7.47 9.44
CA LEU A 35 10.50 7.58 8.87
C LEU A 35 10.05 9.05 8.76
N CYS A 36 10.36 9.88 9.77
CA CYS A 36 10.14 11.32 9.70
C CYS A 36 10.95 11.97 8.55
N ASP A 37 12.21 11.57 8.37
CA ASP A 37 13.04 12.07 7.26
C ASP A 37 12.44 11.72 5.90
N LEU A 38 11.91 10.50 5.74
CA LEU A 38 11.20 10.09 4.53
C LEU A 38 9.98 10.99 4.28
N TYR A 39 9.17 11.26 5.30
CA TYR A 39 8.01 12.16 5.13
C TYR A 39 8.43 13.61 4.84
N ASN A 40 9.51 14.09 5.44
CA ASN A 40 10.05 15.42 5.21
C ASN A 40 10.65 15.60 3.81
N TYR A 41 11.12 14.52 3.18
CA TYR A 41 11.57 14.52 1.79
C TYR A 41 10.43 14.79 0.79
N VAL A 42 9.20 14.39 1.14
CA VAL A 42 8.03 14.52 0.26
C VAL A 42 7.55 15.97 0.29
N ASP A 43 7.93 16.76 -0.71
CA ASP A 43 7.43 18.12 -0.87
C ASP A 43 5.99 18.17 -1.43
N ALA A 44 5.39 19.37 -1.47
CA ALA A 44 4.01 19.58 -1.90
C ALA A 44 3.71 19.16 -3.36
N SER A 45 4.73 18.92 -4.17
CA SER A 45 4.62 18.49 -5.56
C SER A 45 4.75 16.97 -5.75
N ILE A 46 4.86 16.21 -4.65
CA ILE A 46 4.87 14.75 -4.63
C ILE A 46 3.69 14.28 -3.77
N HIS A 47 2.74 13.58 -4.38
CA HIS A 47 1.64 12.97 -3.64
C HIS A 47 2.02 11.54 -3.27
N VAL A 48 1.99 11.21 -1.98
CA VAL A 48 2.33 9.87 -1.48
C VAL A 48 1.08 9.17 -0.94
N GLN A 49 0.96 7.89 -1.28
CA GLN A 49 -0.05 6.98 -0.75
C GLN A 49 0.66 5.72 -0.24
N LEU A 50 0.51 5.45 1.05
CA LEU A 50 0.83 4.15 1.62
C LEU A 50 -0.41 3.26 1.51
N SER A 51 -0.24 2.07 0.94
CA SER A 51 -1.31 1.08 0.76
C SER A 51 -0.92 -0.19 1.50
N PHE A 52 -1.77 -0.62 2.42
CA PHE A 52 -1.60 -1.84 3.19
C PHE A 52 -2.74 -2.78 2.85
N LEU A 53 -2.40 -3.95 2.32
CA LEU A 53 -3.36 -4.90 1.78
C LEU A 53 -3.23 -6.22 2.52
N ASN A 54 -4.30 -6.62 3.21
CA ASN A 54 -4.50 -8.01 3.63
C ASN A 54 -5.35 -8.69 2.54
N ARG A 55 -4.75 -9.63 1.81
CA ARG A 55 -5.46 -10.40 0.78
C ARG A 55 -5.45 -11.88 1.12
N LYS A 56 -6.52 -12.57 0.77
CA LYS A 56 -6.51 -14.03 0.74
C LYS A 56 -5.78 -14.46 -0.53
N VAL A 57 -4.85 -15.38 -0.40
CA VAL A 57 -4.10 -15.96 -1.52
C VAL A 57 -4.41 -17.44 -1.55
N ASP A 58 -4.46 -18.01 -2.76
CA ASP A 58 -4.57 -19.45 -2.93
C ASP A 58 -3.41 -20.12 -2.16
N PRO A 59 -3.70 -20.97 -1.15
CA PRO A 59 -2.67 -21.66 -0.39
C PRO A 59 -1.70 -22.45 -1.27
N VAL A 60 -2.15 -22.94 -2.43
CA VAL A 60 -1.31 -23.69 -3.37
C VAL A 60 -0.30 -22.77 -4.06
N GLN A 61 -0.73 -21.59 -4.51
CA GLN A 61 0.18 -20.61 -5.11
C GLN A 61 1.13 -20.01 -4.06
N TYR A 62 0.64 -19.75 -2.86
CA TYR A 62 1.46 -19.25 -1.78
C TYR A 62 2.47 -20.29 -1.28
N ALA A 63 2.12 -21.58 -1.27
CA ALA A 63 3.07 -22.66 -0.95
C ALA A 63 4.24 -22.74 -1.95
N LYS A 64 3.99 -22.45 -3.24
CA LYS A 64 5.03 -22.44 -4.29
C LYS A 64 6.06 -21.33 -4.10
N SER A 65 5.71 -20.21 -3.48
CA SER A 65 6.70 -19.14 -3.24
C SER A 65 7.75 -19.51 -2.18
N PHE A 66 7.50 -20.55 -1.39
CA PHE A 66 8.47 -21.10 -0.43
C PHE A 66 9.17 -22.36 -0.95
N GLU A 67 8.94 -22.73 -2.22
CA GLU A 67 9.61 -23.85 -2.84
C GLU A 67 11.09 -23.51 -3.06
N ILE A 68 11.97 -24.30 -2.45
CA ILE A 68 13.39 -24.19 -2.70
C ILE A 68 13.71 -25.03 -3.94
N ALA A 69 14.04 -24.35 -5.04
CA ALA A 69 14.32 -25.02 -6.30
C ALA A 69 15.51 -26.02 -6.16
N PRO A 70 15.41 -27.20 -6.77
CA PRO A 70 16.51 -28.16 -6.79
C PRO A 70 17.71 -27.58 -7.54
N GLN A 71 18.91 -27.89 -7.06
CA GLN A 71 20.17 -27.44 -7.66
C GLN A 71 20.90 -28.57 -8.39
N GLY A 72 20.37 -29.81 -8.33
CA GLY A 72 20.98 -30.98 -8.94
C GLY A 72 22.22 -31.45 -8.19
N ASP A 73 22.28 -31.20 -6.88
CA ASP A 73 23.36 -31.62 -5.99
C ASP A 73 22.85 -32.57 -4.89
N ASP A 74 23.77 -33.07 -4.06
CA ASP A 74 23.49 -34.04 -2.99
C ASP A 74 22.62 -33.48 -1.84
N PHE A 75 22.19 -32.21 -1.88
CA PHE A 75 21.35 -31.58 -0.86
C PHE A 75 19.89 -31.38 -1.30
N ASP A 76 19.50 -31.85 -2.49
CA ASP A 76 18.15 -31.68 -3.00
C ASP A 76 17.08 -32.39 -2.14
N ASP A 77 17.44 -33.49 -1.49
CA ASP A 77 16.60 -34.18 -0.51
C ASP A 77 16.31 -33.31 0.72
N ILE A 78 17.32 -32.62 1.24
CA ILE A 78 17.18 -31.66 2.34
C ILE A 78 16.34 -30.45 1.91
N ARG A 79 16.54 -29.92 0.69
CA ARG A 79 15.74 -28.81 0.16
C ARG A 79 14.25 -29.20 0.06
N ALA A 80 13.97 -30.42 -0.37
CA ALA A 80 12.61 -30.95 -0.48
C ALA A 80 11.96 -31.14 0.91
N GLU A 81 12.67 -31.72 1.87
CA GLU A 81 12.19 -31.87 3.25
C GLU A 81 11.89 -30.51 3.89
N TYR A 82 12.81 -29.56 3.73
CA TYR A 82 12.65 -28.22 4.29
C TYR A 82 11.45 -27.50 3.66
N THR A 83 11.27 -27.61 2.35
CA THR A 83 10.08 -27.10 1.65
C THR A 83 8.80 -27.72 2.24
N ALA A 84 8.78 -29.03 2.50
CA ALA A 84 7.61 -29.70 3.10
C ALA A 84 7.32 -29.20 4.54
N ILE A 85 8.36 -28.92 5.32
CA ILE A 85 8.21 -28.34 6.67
C ILE A 85 7.61 -26.93 6.57
N LEU A 86 8.12 -26.08 5.69
CA LEU A 86 7.60 -24.72 5.46
C LEU A 86 6.13 -24.75 5.05
N GLN A 87 5.77 -25.62 4.11
CA GLN A 87 4.39 -25.80 3.66
C GLN A 87 3.45 -26.27 4.78
N LYS A 88 3.91 -27.19 5.64
CA LYS A 88 3.13 -27.65 6.79
C LYS A 88 2.90 -26.55 7.82
N GLN A 89 3.92 -25.73 8.11
CA GLN A 89 3.78 -24.58 9.02
C GLN A 89 2.79 -23.55 8.47
N LEU A 90 2.86 -23.26 7.17
CA LEU A 90 1.93 -22.36 6.47
C LEU A 90 0.48 -22.83 6.58
N ALA A 91 0.22 -24.12 6.36
CA ALA A 91 -1.12 -24.69 6.48
C ALA A 91 -1.69 -24.63 7.91
N SER A 92 -0.82 -24.64 8.92
CA SER A 92 -1.21 -24.66 10.34
C SER A 92 -1.31 -23.29 11.02
N GLY A 93 -0.65 -22.26 10.48
CA GLY A 93 -0.45 -20.98 11.18
C GLY A 93 -1.07 -19.75 10.52
N ASN A 94 -1.49 -19.82 9.26
CA ASN A 94 -1.96 -18.65 8.53
C ASN A 94 -3.22 -18.98 7.74
N ASN A 95 -4.31 -18.23 7.92
CA ASN A 95 -5.61 -18.42 7.25
C ASN A 95 -5.59 -18.13 5.73
N GLY A 96 -4.43 -18.31 5.07
CA GLY A 96 -4.18 -17.96 3.68
C GLY A 96 -4.11 -16.45 3.44
N ILE A 97 -3.82 -15.65 4.47
CA ILE A 97 -3.76 -14.18 4.35
C ILE A 97 -2.32 -13.72 4.17
N VAL A 98 -2.09 -12.97 3.10
CA VAL A 98 -0.83 -12.31 2.81
C VAL A 98 -1.00 -10.82 3.02
N LYS A 99 -0.09 -10.26 3.82
CA LYS A 99 -0.04 -8.82 4.09
C LYS A 99 1.04 -8.22 3.20
N THR A 100 0.65 -7.26 2.37
CA THR A 100 1.57 -6.57 1.46
C THR A 100 1.49 -5.08 1.67
N LYS A 101 2.61 -4.38 1.47
CA LYS A 101 2.74 -2.95 1.73
C LYS A 101 3.35 -2.24 0.53
N TYR A 102 2.77 -1.10 0.18
CA TYR A 102 3.16 -0.35 -1.00
C TYR A 102 3.24 1.14 -0.70
N LEU A 103 4.24 1.81 -1.27
CA LEU A 103 4.34 3.26 -1.32
C LEU A 103 4.19 3.69 -2.78
N THR A 104 3.04 4.26 -3.11
CA THR A 104 2.80 4.89 -4.41
C THR A 104 3.11 6.38 -4.31
N PHE A 105 3.97 6.88 -5.18
CA PHE A 105 4.28 8.29 -5.29
C PHE A 105 3.92 8.79 -6.69
N THR A 106 3.27 9.95 -6.71
CA THR A 106 2.66 10.55 -7.89
C THR A 106 3.15 11.97 -8.06
N ILE A 107 3.46 12.35 -9.30
CA ILE A 107 3.90 13.68 -9.68
C ILE A 107 3.14 14.18 -10.90
N GLU A 108 3.09 15.50 -11.04
CA GLU A 108 2.74 16.14 -12.31
C GLU A 108 3.98 16.44 -13.15
N ALA A 109 3.86 16.28 -14.47
CA ALA A 109 4.90 16.58 -15.44
C ALA A 109 4.32 16.83 -16.84
N ASP A 110 4.96 17.70 -17.62
CA ASP A 110 4.50 18.06 -18.98
C ASP A 110 4.79 17.02 -20.05
N SER A 111 5.71 16.08 -19.77
CA SER A 111 6.10 15.07 -20.74
C SER A 111 6.46 13.76 -20.06
N LEU A 112 6.34 12.67 -20.82
CA LEU A 112 6.75 11.35 -20.36
C LEU A 112 8.24 11.30 -20.01
N LYS A 113 9.09 12.05 -20.73
CA LYS A 113 10.54 12.09 -20.52
C LYS A 113 10.88 12.74 -19.18
N THR A 114 10.28 13.90 -18.90
CA THR A 114 10.48 14.61 -17.62
C THR A 114 9.90 13.81 -16.46
N ALA A 115 8.71 13.23 -16.63
CA ALA A 115 8.09 12.35 -15.64
C ALA A 115 8.99 11.17 -15.28
N ARG A 116 9.53 10.46 -16.29
CA ARG A 116 10.38 9.29 -16.09
C ARG A 116 11.65 9.64 -15.32
N ALA A 117 12.34 10.72 -15.71
CA ALA A 117 13.56 11.15 -15.02
C ALA A 117 13.29 11.48 -13.55
N ARG A 118 12.23 12.27 -13.29
CA ARG A 118 11.87 12.70 -11.94
C ARG A 118 11.41 11.53 -11.06
N LEU A 119 10.54 10.65 -11.57
CA LEU A 119 10.09 9.45 -10.84
C LEU A 119 11.21 8.45 -10.57
N THR A 120 12.21 8.34 -11.46
CA THR A 120 13.37 7.49 -11.20
C THR A 120 14.24 8.04 -10.08
N ARG A 121 14.52 9.35 -10.08
CA ARG A 121 15.26 9.99 -8.98
C ARG A 121 14.53 9.83 -7.64
N ILE A 122 13.25 10.19 -7.59
CA ILE A 122 12.42 10.04 -6.38
C ILE A 122 12.41 8.58 -5.90
N GLY A 123 12.28 7.62 -6.82
CA GLY A 123 12.32 6.20 -6.47
C GLY A 123 13.64 5.77 -5.83
N LEU A 124 14.78 6.25 -6.34
CA LEU A 124 16.10 5.95 -5.76
C LEU A 124 16.26 6.55 -4.37
N ASP A 125 15.83 7.80 -4.19
CA ASP A 125 15.90 8.50 -2.90
C ASP A 125 15.03 7.76 -1.86
N LEU A 126 13.79 7.42 -2.21
CA LEU A 126 12.86 6.65 -1.35
C LEU A 126 13.42 5.27 -0.99
N LEU A 127 14.03 4.54 -1.94
CA LEU A 127 14.71 3.28 -1.64
C LEU A 127 15.88 3.47 -0.67
N GLY A 128 16.58 4.61 -0.73
CA GLY A 128 17.61 4.98 0.24
C GLY A 128 17.05 5.07 1.66
N TYR A 129 15.91 5.72 1.85
CA TYR A 129 15.25 5.80 3.16
C TYR A 129 14.82 4.42 3.69
N PHE A 130 14.23 3.57 2.84
CA PHE A 130 13.89 2.19 3.23
C PHE A 130 15.12 1.41 3.67
N LYS A 131 16.24 1.54 2.93
CA LYS A 131 17.50 0.88 3.27
C LYS A 131 18.05 1.35 4.63
N THR A 132 17.98 2.64 4.95
CA THR A 132 18.41 3.17 6.25
C THR A 132 17.58 2.58 7.40
N MET A 133 16.29 2.35 7.19
CA MET A 133 15.41 1.67 8.14
C MET A 133 15.58 0.13 8.17
N SER A 134 16.57 -0.43 7.46
CA SER A 134 16.75 -1.87 7.29
C SER A 134 15.51 -2.59 6.73
N CYS A 135 14.73 -1.88 5.91
CA CYS A 135 13.54 -2.39 5.27
C CYS A 135 13.87 -2.79 3.82
N THR A 136 13.61 -4.05 3.47
CA THR A 136 13.69 -4.53 2.08
C THR A 136 12.62 -3.84 1.26
N ALA A 137 13.01 -3.22 0.15
CA ALA A 137 12.08 -2.54 -0.75
C ALA A 137 12.59 -2.56 -2.19
N HIS A 138 11.67 -2.59 -3.16
CA HIS A 138 11.98 -2.49 -4.58
C HIS A 138 10.92 -1.68 -5.33
N VAL A 139 11.35 -1.03 -6.42
CA VAL A 139 10.44 -0.31 -7.32
C VAL A 139 9.73 -1.34 -8.19
N MET A 140 8.40 -1.32 -8.15
CA MET A 140 7.57 -2.22 -8.93
C MET A 140 7.55 -1.85 -10.41
N ASP A 141 7.53 -2.86 -11.26
CA ASP A 141 7.28 -2.74 -12.68
C ASP A 141 5.78 -2.57 -13.01
N GLY A 142 5.43 -2.67 -14.29
CA GLY A 142 4.03 -2.55 -14.71
C GLY A 142 3.20 -3.80 -14.38
N GLN A 143 3.77 -4.98 -14.54
CA GLN A 143 3.08 -6.26 -14.37
C GLN A 143 2.81 -6.53 -12.89
N GLU A 144 3.79 -6.31 -12.02
CA GLU A 144 3.63 -6.42 -10.57
C GLU A 144 2.49 -5.53 -10.07
N ARG A 145 2.39 -4.30 -10.59
CA ARG A 145 1.28 -3.40 -10.23
C ARG A 145 -0.07 -3.90 -10.71
N LEU A 146 -0.14 -4.47 -11.92
CA LEU A 146 -1.38 -5.05 -12.44
C LEU A 146 -1.80 -6.26 -11.61
N GLU A 147 -0.86 -7.09 -11.18
CA GLU A 147 -1.13 -8.24 -10.31
C GLU A 147 -1.73 -7.82 -8.97
N VAL A 148 -1.19 -6.76 -8.36
CA VAL A 148 -1.75 -6.21 -7.10
C VAL A 148 -3.18 -5.70 -7.32
N LEU A 149 -3.42 -4.95 -8.39
CA LEU A 149 -4.76 -4.46 -8.70
C LEU A 149 -5.73 -5.62 -8.98
N HIS A 150 -5.29 -6.62 -9.76
CA HIS A 150 -6.08 -7.81 -10.02
C HIS A 150 -6.46 -8.52 -8.72
N GLY A 151 -5.51 -8.71 -7.80
CA GLY A 151 -5.77 -9.33 -6.50
C GLY A 151 -6.73 -8.53 -5.61
N ILE A 152 -6.82 -7.21 -5.77
CA ILE A 152 -7.83 -6.38 -5.08
C ILE A 152 -9.23 -6.65 -5.67
N PHE A 153 -9.34 -6.76 -7.00
CA PHE A 153 -10.62 -6.97 -7.68
C PHE A 153 -11.10 -8.42 -7.70
N HIS A 154 -10.22 -9.39 -7.43
CA HIS A 154 -10.51 -10.83 -7.43
C HIS A 154 -10.22 -11.44 -6.04
N PRO A 155 -11.07 -11.16 -5.02
CA PRO A 155 -10.80 -11.46 -3.62
C PRO A 155 -10.87 -12.95 -3.26
N ASP A 156 -11.16 -13.82 -4.22
CA ASP A 156 -11.09 -15.29 -4.08
C ASP A 156 -9.77 -15.87 -4.57
N GLY A 157 -8.82 -15.02 -5.01
CA GLY A 157 -7.47 -15.45 -5.37
C GLY A 157 -7.38 -16.05 -6.76
N GLU A 158 -8.19 -15.58 -7.70
CA GLU A 158 -8.08 -15.98 -9.10
C GLU A 158 -6.65 -15.70 -9.63
N PRO A 159 -6.03 -16.64 -10.38
CA PRO A 159 -4.69 -16.44 -10.91
C PRO A 159 -4.63 -15.26 -11.89
N PHE A 160 -3.70 -14.33 -11.65
CA PHE A 160 -3.44 -13.26 -12.61
C PHE A 160 -2.66 -13.81 -13.81
N ARG A 161 -3.22 -13.69 -15.01
CA ARG A 161 -2.58 -14.10 -16.27
C ARG A 161 -2.47 -12.88 -17.18
N PHE A 162 -1.25 -12.48 -17.49
CA PHE A 162 -0.99 -11.30 -18.28
C PHE A 162 0.36 -11.39 -18.98
N ASP A 163 0.38 -10.92 -20.23
CA ASP A 163 1.59 -10.66 -20.99
C ASP A 163 1.37 -9.37 -21.82
N TRP A 164 2.41 -8.54 -21.93
CA TRP A 164 2.36 -7.32 -22.73
C TRP A 164 2.11 -7.61 -24.21
N ASP A 165 2.60 -8.75 -24.72
CA ASP A 165 2.46 -9.16 -26.11
C ASP A 165 1.02 -9.49 -26.50
N TRP A 166 0.13 -9.71 -25.51
CA TRP A 166 -1.27 -10.01 -25.77
C TRP A 166 -2.10 -8.76 -26.09
N LEU A 167 -1.64 -7.57 -25.71
CA LEU A 167 -2.43 -6.34 -25.82
C LEU A 167 -2.72 -5.96 -27.28
N ALA A 168 -1.67 -5.79 -28.09
CA ALA A 168 -1.83 -5.31 -29.47
C ALA A 168 -2.64 -6.27 -30.36
N PRO A 169 -2.45 -7.60 -30.33
CA PRO A 169 -3.20 -8.53 -31.16
C PRO A 169 -4.67 -8.68 -30.77
N SER A 170 -4.97 -8.61 -29.46
CA SER A 170 -6.35 -8.80 -28.96
C SER A 170 -7.20 -7.54 -28.99
N GLY A 171 -6.57 -6.36 -29.09
CA GLY A 171 -7.24 -5.07 -28.91
C GLY A 171 -7.62 -4.77 -27.45
N LEU A 172 -7.23 -5.65 -26.52
CA LEU A 172 -7.45 -5.45 -25.08
C LEU A 172 -6.45 -4.44 -24.51
N SER A 173 -6.87 -3.82 -23.41
CA SER A 173 -6.06 -2.94 -22.59
C SER A 173 -5.68 -3.61 -21.28
N THR A 174 -4.73 -3.05 -20.54
CA THR A 174 -4.36 -3.56 -19.21
C THR A 174 -5.52 -3.57 -18.22
N LYS A 175 -6.56 -2.77 -18.44
CA LYS A 175 -7.76 -2.74 -17.57
C LYS A 175 -8.58 -4.02 -17.71
N ASP A 176 -8.63 -4.60 -18.91
CA ASP A 176 -9.43 -5.79 -19.20
C ASP A 176 -8.88 -7.03 -18.47
N PHE A 177 -7.60 -7.03 -18.13
CA PHE A 177 -6.94 -8.10 -17.35
C PHE A 177 -7.02 -7.88 -15.83
N VAL A 178 -7.56 -6.75 -15.37
CA VAL A 178 -7.64 -6.40 -13.94
C VAL A 178 -9.09 -6.26 -13.49
N ALA A 179 -9.99 -5.87 -14.40
CA ALA A 179 -11.39 -5.65 -14.11
C ALA A 179 -12.07 -6.94 -13.65
N PRO A 180 -12.89 -6.90 -12.58
CA PRO A 180 -13.68 -8.05 -12.18
C PRO A 180 -14.83 -8.27 -13.18
N SER A 181 -15.40 -9.48 -13.16
CA SER A 181 -16.56 -9.82 -14.01
C SER A 181 -17.74 -8.86 -13.86
N SER A 182 -17.98 -8.34 -12.65
CA SER A 182 -18.96 -7.27 -12.41
C SER A 182 -18.70 -6.52 -11.10
N LEU A 183 -19.18 -5.27 -11.05
CA LEU A 183 -19.30 -4.46 -9.84
C LEU A 183 -20.77 -4.06 -9.66
N CYS A 184 -21.31 -4.24 -8.46
CA CYS A 184 -22.66 -3.84 -8.09
C CYS A 184 -22.59 -2.74 -7.03
N PHE A 185 -23.01 -1.52 -7.33
CA PHE A 185 -22.99 -0.44 -6.35
C PHE A 185 -24.33 -0.41 -5.61
N GLY A 186 -24.29 -0.64 -4.30
CA GLY A 186 -25.48 -0.64 -3.45
C GLY A 186 -25.76 0.76 -2.90
N THR A 187 -25.37 0.99 -1.65
CA THR A 187 -25.47 2.32 -1.02
C THR A 187 -24.22 3.16 -1.33
N ALA A 188 -24.23 4.43 -0.92
CA ALA A 188 -23.06 5.32 -1.05
C ALA A 188 -21.77 4.78 -0.41
N LYS A 189 -21.84 3.76 0.47
CA LYS A 189 -20.69 3.19 1.17
C LYS A 189 -20.47 1.70 0.91
N THR A 190 -21.33 1.04 0.13
CA THR A 190 -21.27 -0.42 -0.05
C THR A 190 -21.27 -0.80 -1.53
N PHE A 191 -20.55 -1.87 -1.84
CA PHE A 191 -20.48 -2.43 -3.18
C PHE A 191 -20.43 -3.96 -3.13
N GLY A 192 -20.83 -4.60 -4.22
CA GLY A 192 -20.70 -6.02 -4.48
C GLY A 192 -19.64 -6.26 -5.55
N MET A 193 -18.79 -7.26 -5.34
CA MET A 193 -17.69 -7.62 -6.24
C MET A 193 -17.37 -9.10 -6.05
N GLY A 194 -17.37 -9.89 -7.13
CA GLY A 194 -17.03 -11.32 -7.08
C GLY A 194 -17.90 -12.11 -6.08
N GLY A 195 -19.20 -11.82 -5.99
CA GLY A 195 -20.10 -12.47 -5.02
C GLY A 195 -19.89 -12.04 -3.56
N LYS A 196 -18.96 -11.11 -3.26
CA LYS A 196 -18.71 -10.56 -1.93
C LYS A 196 -19.30 -9.17 -1.78
N TYR A 197 -19.61 -8.80 -0.53
CA TYR A 197 -19.98 -7.44 -0.15
C TYR A 197 -18.78 -6.72 0.45
N GLY A 198 -18.47 -5.54 -0.07
CA GLY A 198 -17.47 -4.62 0.45
C GLY A 198 -18.09 -3.33 0.97
N ALA A 199 -17.38 -2.68 1.88
CA ALA A 199 -17.71 -1.36 2.38
C ALA A 199 -16.50 -0.43 2.29
N VAL A 200 -16.74 0.83 1.98
CA VAL A 200 -15.71 1.88 1.93
C VAL A 200 -15.95 2.86 3.07
N SER A 201 -14.91 3.04 3.88
CA SER A 201 -14.89 4.01 4.97
C SER A 201 -13.79 5.02 4.72
N PHE A 202 -14.06 6.29 5.02
CA PHE A 202 -13.09 7.37 4.94
C PHE A 202 -12.92 7.97 6.33
N LEU A 203 -11.67 8.11 6.76
CA LEU A 203 -11.30 8.75 8.00
C LEU A 203 -10.31 9.87 7.70
N GLN A 204 -10.67 11.09 8.07
CA GLN A 204 -9.75 12.22 8.04
C GLN A 204 -9.15 12.41 9.43
N ILE A 205 -7.85 12.17 9.57
CA ILE A 205 -7.12 12.41 10.80
C ILE A 205 -6.75 13.90 10.84
N LEU A 206 -7.32 14.61 11.81
CA LEU A 206 -7.05 16.04 12.04
C LEU A 206 -6.18 16.27 13.29
N ALA A 207 -5.86 15.21 14.02
CA ALA A 207 -5.05 15.28 15.22
C ALA A 207 -3.60 15.62 14.89
N PRO A 208 -2.90 16.39 15.75
CA PRO A 208 -1.48 16.69 15.57
C PRO A 208 -0.59 15.46 15.76
N GLU A 209 -1.10 14.43 16.44
CA GLU A 209 -0.40 13.20 16.75
C GLU A 209 -1.28 12.00 16.36
N LEU A 210 -0.63 10.95 15.91
CA LEU A 210 -1.25 9.67 15.60
C LEU A 210 -0.50 8.59 16.39
N SER A 211 -1.24 7.72 17.09
CA SER A 211 -0.62 6.56 17.71
C SER A 211 -0.02 5.63 16.64
N ASP A 212 1.16 5.11 16.92
CA ASP A 212 1.85 4.10 16.13
C ASP A 212 1.13 2.73 16.13
N GLU A 213 0.18 2.51 17.05
CA GLU A 213 -0.62 1.28 17.12
C GLU A 213 -1.85 1.30 16.21
N MET A 214 -2.35 2.48 15.82
CA MET A 214 -3.62 2.60 15.09
C MET A 214 -3.61 1.82 13.77
N LEU A 215 -2.55 1.96 12.96
CA LEU A 215 -2.43 1.22 11.70
C LEU A 215 -2.25 -0.27 11.95
N ALA A 216 -1.51 -0.65 12.99
CA ALA A 216 -1.34 -2.05 13.37
C ALA A 216 -2.69 -2.69 13.71
N ASP A 217 -3.56 -1.98 14.42
CA ASP A 217 -4.89 -2.46 14.80
C ASP A 217 -5.81 -2.68 13.61
N PHE A 218 -5.82 -1.78 12.61
CA PHE A 218 -6.56 -2.03 11.36
C PHE A 218 -6.07 -3.30 10.66
N LEU A 219 -4.76 -3.52 10.64
CA LEU A 219 -4.11 -4.64 9.95
C LEU A 219 -4.11 -5.95 10.74
N LYS A 220 -4.53 -5.97 12.01
CA LYS A 220 -4.74 -7.20 12.82
C LYS A 220 -5.93 -8.02 12.31
N THR A 221 -6.82 -7.44 11.52
CA THR A 221 -8.03 -8.14 11.06
C THR A 221 -7.69 -9.30 10.11
N GLU A 222 -8.27 -10.48 10.37
CA GLU A 222 -8.15 -11.69 9.54
C GLU A 222 -9.09 -11.69 8.32
N SER A 223 -9.46 -10.52 7.82
CA SER A 223 -10.32 -10.37 6.65
C SER A 223 -9.63 -9.53 5.58
N GLY A 224 -10.20 -9.55 4.37
CA GLY A 224 -9.73 -8.72 3.28
C GLY A 224 -9.91 -7.24 3.62
N ILE A 225 -8.81 -6.52 3.84
CA ILE A 225 -8.81 -5.09 4.11
C ILE A 225 -7.74 -4.40 3.27
N LEU A 226 -8.11 -3.27 2.67
CA LEU A 226 -7.20 -2.36 2.00
C LEU A 226 -7.24 -1.02 2.73
N VAL A 227 -6.15 -0.68 3.40
CA VAL A 227 -5.98 0.61 4.08
C VAL A 227 -5.10 1.49 3.21
N ASN A 228 -5.64 2.66 2.82
CA ASN A 228 -4.87 3.67 2.09
C ASN A 228 -4.68 4.89 2.99
N LEU A 229 -3.41 5.23 3.26
CA LEU A 229 -3.01 6.44 3.94
C LEU A 229 -2.43 7.40 2.92
N HIS A 230 -3.14 8.50 2.68
CA HIS A 230 -2.67 9.56 1.80
C HIS A 230 -1.89 10.59 2.61
N VAL A 231 -0.63 10.79 2.24
CA VAL A 231 0.27 11.77 2.85
C VAL A 231 0.52 12.86 1.81
N GLN A 232 0.10 14.07 2.14
CA GLN A 232 0.27 15.23 1.30
C GLN A 232 0.94 16.34 2.11
N ALA A 233 2.14 16.73 1.70
CA ALA A 233 2.76 17.91 2.23
C ALA A 233 1.95 19.14 1.82
N ILE A 234 1.69 20.01 2.78
CA ILE A 234 0.96 21.26 2.56
C ILE A 234 1.99 22.37 2.44
N ASP A 235 1.88 23.20 1.41
CA ASP A 235 2.69 24.43 1.31
C ASP A 235 2.54 25.25 2.60
N GLN A 236 3.64 25.77 3.14
CA GLN A 236 3.64 26.45 4.44
C GLN A 236 2.62 27.61 4.49
N THR A 237 2.40 28.30 3.38
CA THR A 237 1.43 29.42 3.28
C THR A 237 -0.01 28.91 3.37
N GLU A 238 -0.31 27.82 2.68
CA GLU A 238 -1.62 27.17 2.69
C GLU A 238 -1.87 26.42 4.01
N ALA A 239 -0.82 25.87 4.64
CA ALA A 239 -0.86 25.26 5.96
C ALA A 239 -1.25 26.29 7.03
N ILE A 240 -0.63 27.47 7.02
CA ILE A 240 -0.97 28.57 7.94
C ILE A 240 -2.43 29.01 7.75
N LYS A 241 -2.90 29.16 6.52
CA LYS A 241 -4.31 29.50 6.25
C LYS A 241 -5.26 28.42 6.76
N THR A 242 -4.95 27.16 6.49
CA THR A 242 -5.76 26.01 6.90
C THR A 242 -5.81 25.88 8.43
N ILE A 243 -4.68 26.04 9.12
CA ILE A 243 -4.60 26.03 10.58
C ILE A 243 -5.40 27.19 11.17
N LYS A 244 -5.23 28.42 10.67
CA LYS A 244 -6.00 29.59 11.14
C LYS A 244 -7.51 29.39 10.99
N ARG A 245 -7.94 28.84 9.86
CA ARG A 245 -9.35 28.52 9.62
C ARG A 245 -9.86 27.47 10.61
N LYS A 246 -9.09 26.39 10.82
CA LYS A 246 -9.44 25.32 11.75
C LYS A 246 -9.47 25.75 13.23
N ILE A 247 -8.55 26.61 13.67
CA ILE A 247 -8.59 27.20 15.02
C ILE A 247 -9.91 27.99 15.19
N THR A 248 -10.26 28.79 14.19
CA THR A 248 -11.51 29.56 14.18
C THR A 248 -12.74 28.65 14.29
N ASP A 249 -12.75 27.53 13.57
CA ASP A 249 -13.85 26.56 13.61
C ASP A 249 -13.94 25.84 14.97
N LEU A 250 -12.81 25.47 15.57
CA LEU A 250 -12.75 24.85 16.90
C LEU A 250 -13.21 25.81 18.01
N ASP A 251 -12.79 27.07 17.95
CA ASP A 251 -13.24 28.10 18.90
C ASP A 251 -14.75 28.35 18.77
N ALA A 252 -15.27 28.37 17.53
CA ALA A 252 -16.71 28.48 17.28
C ALA A 252 -17.48 27.28 17.87
N MET A 253 -16.99 26.06 17.68
CA MET A 253 -17.58 24.84 18.27
C MET A 253 -17.54 24.89 19.80
N LYS A 254 -16.42 25.29 20.40
CA LYS A 254 -16.28 25.42 21.86
C LYS A 254 -17.27 26.44 22.42
N ILE A 255 -17.41 27.60 21.79
CA ILE A 255 -18.39 28.63 22.17
C ILE A 255 -19.82 28.09 22.06
N GLN A 256 -20.13 27.33 21.02
CA GLN A 256 -21.46 26.77 20.81
C GLN A 256 -21.80 25.71 21.87
N GLU A 257 -20.86 24.84 22.22
CA GLU A 257 -21.04 23.84 23.28
C GLU A 257 -21.13 24.50 24.67
N GLN A 258 -20.32 25.52 24.96
CA GLN A 258 -20.44 26.30 26.20
C GLN A 258 -21.80 27.01 26.31
N LYS A 259 -22.32 27.57 25.21
CA LYS A 259 -23.66 28.17 25.18
C LYS A 259 -24.79 27.17 25.40
N LYS A 260 -24.62 25.92 24.95
CA LYS A 260 -25.59 24.84 25.23
C LYS A 260 -25.54 24.39 26.69
N ALA A 261 -24.36 24.35 27.31
CA ALA A 261 -24.20 23.92 28.70
C ALA A 261 -24.69 24.94 29.75
N VAL A 262 -24.87 26.21 29.35
CA VAL A 262 -25.37 27.29 30.22
C VAL A 262 -26.90 27.49 30.09
N ARG A 263 -27.57 26.76 29.19
CA ARG A 263 -29.04 26.69 29.08
C ARG A 263 -29.57 25.44 29.76
#